data_AF-A0A2E0UJS4-F1
#
_entry.id   AF-A0A2E0UJS4-F1
#
_cell.length_a   1.000
_cell.length_b   1.000
_cell.length_c   1.000
_cell.angle_alpha   90.00
_cell.angle_beta   90.00
_cell.angle_gamma   90.00
#
_symmetry.space_group_name_H-M   'P 1'
#
loop_
_entity.id
_entity.type
_entity.pdbx_description
1 polymer ?
#
loop_
_entity_poly.entity_id
_entity_poly.type
_entity_poly.pdbx_seq_one_letter_code
_entity_poly.pdbx_strand_id
1 'polypeptide(L)'
;MRATPEFATLVAEEEHKRTDVMDQFSPFELAALITFILSYGFIAVRAYFSPAKYQEEEVRFYKERTFRFDEIWVFGFGILSVIAVLLHIIFEGPKLSQGFLYLQIAMFLLVLPFHFIDFYQMRMASTLQKKDPKDYKNSGLRKFIVIFALILLPFVVPS
;
A
#
# COMPACT_ATOMS: atom_id res chain seq x y z
N MET A 1 -41.21 19.00 25.21
CA MET A 1 -40.01 19.82 25.52
C MET A 1 -39.45 20.35 24.21
N ARG A 2 -39.33 21.67 24.04
CA ARG A 2 -38.67 22.25 22.86
C ARG A 2 -37.17 22.23 23.11
N ALA A 3 -36.40 21.61 22.22
CA ALA A 3 -34.95 21.72 22.24
C ALA A 3 -34.55 23.20 22.19
N THR A 4 -33.62 23.61 23.05
CA THR A 4 -33.08 24.96 23.05
C THR A 4 -32.25 25.18 21.77
N PRO A 5 -32.13 26.42 21.28
CA PRO A 5 -31.29 26.73 20.11
C PRO A 5 -29.86 26.21 20.26
N GLU A 6 -29.28 26.29 21.46
CA GLU A 6 -27.96 25.73 21.78
C GLU A 6 -27.88 24.22 21.56
N PHE A 7 -28.91 23.46 21.95
CA PHE A 7 -28.93 22.00 21.74
C PHE A 7 -29.02 21.64 20.25
N ALA A 8 -29.80 22.39 19.47
CA ALA A 8 -29.86 22.19 18.01
C ALA A 8 -28.54 22.52 17.32
N THR A 9 -27.80 23.51 17.85
CA THR A 9 -26.48 23.91 17.31
C THR A 9 -25.41 22.86 17.63
N LEU A 10 -25.41 22.32 18.85
CA LEU A 10 -24.52 21.24 19.27
C LEU A 10 -24.75 19.97 18.46
N VAL A 11 -26.02 19.57 18.25
CA VAL A 11 -26.34 18.39 17.43
C VAL A 11 -25.92 18.60 15.97
N ALA A 12 -26.09 19.81 15.43
CA ALA A 12 -25.65 20.13 14.06
C ALA A 12 -24.11 20.14 13.93
N GLU A 13 -23.38 20.69 14.91
CA GLU A 13 -21.91 20.61 14.94
C GLU A 13 -21.42 19.17 15.06
N GLU A 14 -22.08 18.36 15.88
CA GLU A 14 -21.72 16.95 16.10
C GLU A 14 -22.04 16.08 14.88
N GLU A 15 -23.18 16.29 14.22
CA GLU A 15 -23.50 15.67 12.93
C GLU A 15 -22.52 16.09 11.83
N HIS A 16 -22.17 17.37 11.74
CA HIS A 16 -21.22 17.87 10.75
C HIS A 16 -19.82 17.26 10.95
N LYS A 17 -19.34 17.20 12.20
CA LYS A 17 -18.10 16.49 12.55
C LYS A 17 -18.15 15.00 12.21
N ARG A 18 -19.32 14.38 12.33
CA ARG A 18 -19.51 12.95 12.04
C ARG A 18 -19.50 12.66 10.55
N THR A 19 -20.06 13.55 9.73
CA THR A 19 -19.96 13.48 8.27
C THR A 19 -18.53 13.75 7.78
N ASP A 20 -17.78 14.67 8.40
CA ASP A 20 -16.37 14.93 8.05
C ASP A 20 -15.46 13.72 8.31
N VAL A 21 -15.75 12.92 9.35
CA VAL A 21 -15.01 11.67 9.61
C VAL A 21 -15.37 10.56 8.61
N MET A 22 -16.59 10.58 8.06
CA MET A 22 -17.05 9.58 7.09
C MET A 22 -16.59 9.88 5.65
N ASP A 23 -16.31 11.15 5.31
CA ASP A 23 -15.81 11.60 3.99
C ASP A 23 -14.28 11.69 3.91
N GLN A 24 -13.56 11.05 4.84
CA GLN A 24 -12.11 11.21 5.01
C GLN A 24 -11.28 10.64 3.84
N PHE A 25 -11.84 9.66 3.13
CA PHE A 25 -11.26 9.15 1.89
C PHE A 25 -12.25 9.32 0.75
N SER A 26 -11.78 9.91 -0.33
CA SER A 26 -12.50 9.86 -1.59
C SER A 26 -12.48 8.42 -2.16
N PRO A 27 -13.39 8.10 -3.09
CA PRO A 27 -13.44 6.77 -3.69
C PRO A 27 -12.12 6.33 -4.34
N PHE A 28 -11.40 7.22 -5.02
CA PHE A 28 -10.12 6.86 -5.65
C PHE A 28 -8.97 6.74 -4.64
N GLU A 29 -8.95 7.55 -3.57
CA GLU A 29 -7.98 7.37 -2.48
C GLU A 29 -8.17 6.02 -1.79
N LEU A 30 -9.43 5.68 -1.47
CA LEU A 30 -9.74 4.42 -0.83
C LEU A 30 -9.37 3.23 -1.72
N ALA A 31 -9.66 3.31 -3.02
CA ALA A 31 -9.26 2.29 -3.98
C ALA A 31 -7.72 2.15 -4.05
N ALA A 32 -6.98 3.26 -4.09
CA ALA A 32 -5.52 3.27 -4.08
C ALA A 32 -4.95 2.60 -2.82
N LEU A 33 -5.49 2.95 -1.65
CA LEU A 33 -5.09 2.38 -0.38
C LEU A 33 -5.37 0.88 -0.31
N ILE A 34 -6.60 0.46 -0.63
CA ILE A 34 -6.99 -0.96 -0.57
C ILE A 34 -6.14 -1.80 -1.52
N THR A 35 -6.00 -1.38 -2.77
CA THR A 35 -5.20 -2.13 -3.75
C THR A 35 -3.72 -2.16 -3.37
N PHE A 36 -3.17 -1.07 -2.81
CA PHE A 36 -1.81 -1.08 -2.27
C PHE A 36 -1.66 -2.07 -1.12
N ILE A 37 -2.59 -2.06 -0.16
CA ILE A 37 -2.57 -2.98 1.00
C ILE A 37 -2.70 -4.44 0.53
N LEU A 38 -3.55 -4.74 -0.44
CA LEU A 38 -3.68 -6.09 -0.98
C LEU A 38 -2.40 -6.58 -1.66
N SER A 39 -1.73 -5.71 -2.42
CA SER A 39 -0.42 -6.03 -3.02
C SER A 39 0.67 -6.18 -1.96
N TYR A 40 0.92 -5.12 -1.21
CA TYR A 40 2.05 -5.01 -0.29
C TYR A 40 1.88 -5.90 0.95
N GLY A 41 0.64 -6.06 1.42
CA GLY A 41 0.27 -6.95 2.51
C GLY A 41 0.42 -8.42 2.14
N PHE A 42 0.11 -8.82 0.91
CA PHE A 42 0.37 -10.18 0.45
C PHE A 42 1.88 -10.51 0.48
N ILE A 43 2.74 -9.57 0.07
CA ILE A 43 4.20 -9.70 0.22
C ILE A 43 4.58 -9.79 1.70
N ALA A 44 4.04 -8.92 2.55
CA ALA A 44 4.34 -8.88 3.98
C ALA A 44 4.02 -10.21 4.67
N VAL A 45 2.84 -10.77 4.39
CA VAL A 45 2.37 -12.05 4.92
C VAL A 45 3.30 -13.18 4.50
N ARG A 46 3.62 -13.30 3.20
CA ARG A 46 4.51 -14.35 2.71
C ARG A 46 5.90 -14.27 3.33
N ALA A 47 6.47 -13.06 3.37
CA ALA A 47 7.79 -12.83 3.93
C ALA A 47 7.86 -13.13 5.45
N TYR A 48 6.78 -12.86 6.19
CA TYR A 48 6.76 -13.07 7.64
C TYR A 48 6.45 -14.51 8.05
N PHE A 49 5.42 -15.11 7.48
CA PHE A 49 4.94 -16.43 7.88
C PHE A 49 5.63 -17.59 7.16
N SER A 50 6.12 -17.37 5.94
CA SER A 50 6.78 -18.40 5.12
C SER A 50 8.10 -17.92 4.52
N PRO A 51 9.05 -17.41 5.35
CA PRO A 51 10.23 -16.70 4.85
C PRO A 51 11.11 -17.52 3.90
N ALA A 52 11.39 -18.79 4.23
CA ALA A 52 12.21 -19.67 3.38
C ALA A 52 11.53 -19.97 2.04
N LYS A 53 10.24 -20.32 2.06
CA LYS A 53 9.46 -20.55 0.85
C LYS A 53 9.37 -19.28 -0.02
N TYR A 54 9.15 -18.13 0.60
CA TYR A 54 9.07 -16.86 -0.11
C TYR A 54 10.42 -16.48 -0.74
N GLN A 55 11.55 -16.74 -0.06
CA GLN A 55 12.88 -16.60 -0.64
C GLN A 55 13.07 -17.48 -1.87
N GLU A 56 12.70 -18.77 -1.78
CA GLU A 56 12.79 -19.69 -2.92
C GLU A 56 11.94 -19.23 -4.10
N GLU A 57 10.72 -18.75 -3.83
CA GLU A 57 9.81 -18.22 -4.84
C GLU A 57 10.34 -16.95 -5.49
N GLU A 58 10.90 -16.02 -4.71
CA GLU A 58 11.48 -14.78 -5.22
C GLU A 58 12.75 -15.05 -6.06
N VAL A 59 13.65 -15.92 -5.58
CA VAL A 59 14.82 -16.37 -6.35
C VAL A 59 14.40 -17.01 -7.67
N ARG A 60 13.34 -17.83 -7.64
CA ARG A 60 12.80 -18.50 -8.82
C ARG A 60 12.21 -17.52 -9.82
N PHE A 61 11.42 -16.55 -9.36
CA PHE A 61 10.88 -15.48 -10.21
C PHE A 61 12.00 -14.79 -11.02
N TYR A 62 13.09 -14.41 -10.35
CA TYR A 62 14.22 -13.76 -11.02
C TYR A 62 15.05 -14.69 -11.91
N LYS A 63 15.03 -16.01 -11.68
CA LYS A 63 15.77 -16.99 -12.49
C LYS A 63 14.99 -17.49 -13.70
N GLU A 64 13.75 -17.91 -13.48
CA GLU A 64 12.91 -18.58 -14.47
C GLU A 64 12.20 -17.60 -15.39
N ARG A 65 12.13 -16.31 -15.02
CA ARG A 65 11.48 -15.24 -15.80
C ARG A 65 10.00 -15.54 -16.10
N THR A 66 9.38 -16.40 -15.29
CA THR A 66 7.99 -16.81 -15.42
C THR A 66 7.13 -16.02 -14.44
N PHE A 67 6.06 -15.40 -14.96
CA PHE A 67 5.03 -14.80 -14.13
C PHE A 67 4.08 -15.88 -13.65
N ARG A 68 4.02 -16.08 -12.34
CA ARG A 68 3.04 -16.96 -11.71
C ARG A 68 1.91 -16.12 -11.13
N PHE A 69 0.90 -16.82 -10.63
CA PHE A 69 -0.31 -16.20 -10.11
C PHE A 69 -0.03 -15.22 -8.97
N ASP A 70 0.95 -15.52 -8.13
CA ASP A 70 1.33 -14.68 -7.00
C ASP A 70 2.04 -13.39 -7.42
N GLU A 71 2.80 -13.38 -8.51
CA GLU A 71 3.34 -12.14 -9.08
C GLU A 71 2.26 -11.34 -9.80
N ILE A 72 1.31 -11.99 -10.49
CA ILE A 72 0.14 -11.31 -11.06
C ILE A 72 -0.66 -10.60 -9.96
N TRP A 73 -0.82 -11.24 -8.80
CA TRP A 73 -1.48 -10.63 -7.65
C TRP A 73 -0.73 -9.38 -7.20
N VAL A 74 0.57 -9.51 -6.93
CA VAL A 74 1.40 -8.40 -6.43
C VAL A 74 1.45 -7.24 -7.42
N PHE A 75 1.84 -7.50 -8.67
CA PHE A 75 1.99 -6.46 -9.68
C PHE A 75 0.65 -5.92 -10.16
N GLY A 76 -0.37 -6.78 -10.30
CA GLY A 76 -1.72 -6.37 -10.69
C GLY A 76 -2.32 -5.39 -9.69
N PHE A 77 -2.35 -5.74 -8.40
CA PHE A 77 -2.84 -4.81 -7.37
C PHE A 77 -1.95 -3.58 -7.21
N GLY A 78 -0.64 -3.70 -7.42
CA GLY A 78 0.27 -2.54 -7.44
C GLY A 78 -0.04 -1.57 -8.57
N ILE A 79 -0.29 -2.07 -9.78
CA ILE A 79 -0.67 -1.26 -10.95
C ILE A 79 -2.06 -0.63 -10.74
N LEU A 80 -3.03 -1.37 -10.20
CA LEU A 80 -4.35 -0.82 -9.86
C LEU A 80 -4.23 0.33 -8.86
N SER A 81 -3.32 0.22 -7.89
CA SER A 81 -3.05 1.30 -6.94
C SER A 81 -2.47 2.54 -7.61
N VAL A 82 -1.53 2.37 -8.55
CA VAL A 82 -1.02 3.48 -9.38
C VAL A 82 -2.15 4.16 -10.14
N ILE A 83 -3.00 3.38 -10.83
CA ILE A 83 -4.13 3.92 -11.60
C ILE A 83 -5.07 4.70 -10.68
N ALA A 84 -5.42 4.15 -9.52
CA ALA A 84 -6.30 4.81 -8.57
C ALA A 84 -5.71 6.13 -8.05
N VAL A 85 -4.41 6.20 -7.75
CA VAL A 85 -3.76 7.48 -7.37
C VAL A 85 -3.75 8.49 -8.51
N LEU A 86 -3.53 8.05 -9.76
CA LEU A 86 -3.59 8.96 -10.89
C LEU A 86 -5.00 9.53 -11.07
N LEU A 87 -6.03 8.69 -10.96
CA LEU A 87 -7.42 9.14 -11.02
C LEU A 87 -7.74 10.10 -9.87
N HIS A 88 -7.31 9.79 -8.66
CA HIS A 88 -7.45 10.68 -7.51
C HIS A 88 -6.83 12.06 -7.77
N ILE A 89 -5.56 12.11 -8.20
CA ILE A 89 -4.87 13.38 -8.47
C ILE A 89 -5.57 14.18 -9.57
N ILE A 90 -6.08 13.51 -10.61
CA ILE A 90 -6.73 14.17 -11.75
C ILE A 90 -8.13 14.69 -11.39
N PHE A 91 -8.94 13.91 -10.67
CA PHE A 91 -10.36 14.20 -10.46
C PHE A 91 -10.67 14.85 -9.11
N GLU A 92 -9.86 14.60 -8.09
CA GLU A 92 -10.14 15.02 -6.71
C GLU A 92 -9.04 15.95 -6.17
N GLY A 93 -7.88 16.02 -6.84
CA GLY A 93 -6.74 16.83 -6.47
C GLY A 93 -5.86 16.16 -5.41
N PRO A 94 -4.56 16.53 -5.33
CA PRO A 94 -3.64 15.93 -4.37
C PRO A 94 -3.95 16.39 -2.94
N LYS A 95 -3.90 15.45 -1.98
CA LYS A 95 -4.03 15.71 -0.54
C LYS A 95 -2.75 15.43 0.22
N LEU A 96 -2.40 16.30 1.16
CA LEU A 96 -1.18 16.14 1.98
C LEU A 96 -1.27 14.93 2.91
N SER A 97 -2.45 14.66 3.46
CA SER A 97 -2.73 13.49 4.30
C SER A 97 -2.41 12.15 3.63
N GLN A 98 -2.41 12.12 2.28
CA GLN A 98 -2.09 10.94 1.46
C GLN A 98 -0.63 10.91 0.96
N GLY A 99 0.20 11.88 1.34
CA GLY A 99 1.57 12.00 0.84
C GLY A 99 2.43 10.74 1.05
N PHE A 100 2.20 10.02 2.16
CA PHE A 100 2.92 8.76 2.40
C PHE A 100 2.48 7.63 1.45
N LEU A 101 1.20 7.55 1.11
CA LEU A 101 0.69 6.61 0.10
C LEU A 101 1.27 6.92 -1.29
N TYR A 102 1.28 8.19 -1.67
CA TYR A 102 1.88 8.62 -2.95
C TYR A 102 3.35 8.25 -3.03
N LEU A 103 4.10 8.46 -1.94
CA LEU A 103 5.52 8.11 -1.87
C LEU A 103 5.73 6.60 -2.09
N GLN A 104 4.95 5.74 -1.42
CA GLN A 104 5.07 4.29 -1.58
C GLN A 104 4.74 3.83 -3.01
N ILE A 105 3.72 4.40 -3.62
CA ILE A 105 3.32 4.09 -5.00
C ILE A 105 4.34 4.60 -6.01
N ALA A 106 4.90 5.79 -5.78
CA ALA A 106 6.00 6.32 -6.59
C ALA A 106 7.24 5.41 -6.50
N MET A 107 7.60 4.94 -5.31
CA MET A 107 8.69 3.97 -5.14
C MET A 107 8.40 2.65 -5.88
N PHE A 108 7.16 2.14 -5.81
CA PHE A 108 6.76 0.97 -6.58
C PHE A 108 6.96 1.19 -8.09
N LEU A 109 6.47 2.32 -8.63
CA LEU A 109 6.59 2.66 -10.04
C LEU A 109 8.06 2.77 -10.49
N LEU A 110 8.92 3.33 -9.64
CA LEU A 110 10.35 3.44 -9.91
C LEU A 110 11.05 2.07 -9.94
N VAL A 111 10.69 1.15 -9.04
CA VAL A 111 11.35 -0.17 -8.92
C VAL A 111 10.77 -1.19 -9.90
N LEU A 112 9.50 -1.05 -10.30
CA LEU A 112 8.80 -1.95 -11.21
C LEU A 112 9.61 -2.32 -12.46
N PRO A 113 10.12 -1.37 -13.29
CA PRO A 113 10.83 -1.72 -14.52
C PRO A 113 12.09 -2.56 -14.28
N PHE A 114 12.76 -2.39 -13.14
CA PHE A 114 13.95 -3.17 -12.80
C PHE A 114 13.65 -4.68 -12.66
N HIS A 115 12.42 -5.05 -12.31
CA HIS A 115 12.03 -6.46 -12.25
C HIS A 115 12.09 -7.16 -13.61
N PHE A 116 12.15 -6.40 -14.71
CA PHE A 116 12.15 -6.91 -16.09
C PHE A 116 13.48 -6.71 -16.81
N ILE A 117 14.51 -6.16 -16.15
CA ILE A 117 15.83 -5.94 -16.75
C ILE A 117 16.75 -7.12 -16.45
N ASP A 118 17.20 -7.82 -17.49
CA ASP A 118 18.05 -9.04 -17.40
C ASP A 118 19.22 -8.93 -16.42
N PHE A 119 20.01 -7.85 -16.51
CA PHE A 119 21.15 -7.63 -15.61
C PHE A 119 20.72 -7.54 -14.14
N TYR A 120 19.62 -6.83 -13.87
CA TYR A 120 19.10 -6.67 -12.52
C TYR A 120 18.56 -8.00 -11.99
N GLN A 121 17.85 -8.77 -12.80
CA GLN A 121 17.31 -10.08 -12.44
C GLN A 121 18.43 -11.05 -12.03
N MET A 122 19.50 -11.16 -12.82
CA MET A 122 20.64 -12.03 -12.49
C MET A 122 21.32 -11.61 -11.18
N ARG A 123 21.56 -10.31 -11.01
CA ARG A 123 22.15 -9.76 -9.78
C ARG A 123 21.26 -10.03 -8.57
N MET A 124 19.95 -9.85 -8.73
CA MET A 124 18.99 -10.04 -7.66
C MET A 124 18.90 -11.51 -7.25
N ALA A 125 18.77 -12.44 -8.19
CA ALA A 125 18.77 -13.87 -7.90
C ALA A 125 20.01 -14.29 -7.08
N SER A 126 21.21 -13.83 -7.47
CA SER A 126 22.45 -14.12 -6.72
C SER A 126 22.47 -13.50 -5.31
N THR A 127 21.92 -12.30 -5.17
CA THR A 127 21.86 -11.59 -3.88
C THR A 127 20.86 -12.26 -2.93
N LEU A 128 19.67 -12.61 -3.43
CA LEU A 128 18.60 -13.19 -2.64
C LEU A 128 18.93 -14.60 -2.14
N GLN A 129 19.69 -15.38 -2.91
CA GLN A 129 20.17 -16.70 -2.48
C GLN A 129 21.07 -16.66 -1.22
N LYS A 130 21.68 -15.52 -0.92
CA LYS A 130 22.58 -15.34 0.22
C LYS A 130 21.87 -14.80 1.47
N LYS A 131 20.60 -14.41 1.37
CA LYS A 131 19.84 -13.89 2.51
C LYS A 131 19.41 -15.02 3.44
N ASP A 132 19.34 -14.71 4.72
CA ASP A 132 18.78 -15.62 5.71
C ASP A 132 17.25 -15.49 5.73
N PRO A 133 16.47 -16.57 5.95
CA PRO A 133 15.05 -16.48 6.27
C PRO A 133 14.69 -15.42 7.32
N LYS A 134 15.56 -15.14 8.28
CA LYS A 134 15.38 -14.06 9.27
C LYS A 134 15.31 -12.67 8.62
N ASP A 135 16.07 -12.43 7.55
CA ASP A 135 16.03 -11.16 6.81
C ASP A 135 14.67 -10.96 6.14
N TYR A 136 14.09 -12.05 5.61
CA TYR A 136 12.75 -12.04 5.04
C TYR A 136 11.68 -11.79 6.09
N LYS A 137 11.78 -12.45 7.25
CA LYS A 137 10.85 -12.22 8.34
C LYS A 137 10.88 -10.77 8.83
N ASN A 138 12.07 -10.19 8.97
CA ASN A 138 12.25 -8.78 9.32
C ASN A 138 11.70 -7.85 8.23
N SER A 139 11.91 -8.21 6.96
CA SER A 139 11.33 -7.50 5.81
C SER A 139 9.80 -7.50 5.87
N GLY A 140 9.17 -8.65 6.16
CA GLY A 140 7.72 -8.76 6.34
C GLY A 140 7.21 -7.89 7.49
N LEU A 141 7.89 -7.89 8.64
CA LEU A 141 7.53 -7.03 9.78
C LEU A 141 7.59 -5.54 9.43
N ARG A 142 8.66 -5.10 8.74
CA ARG A 142 8.78 -3.72 8.27
C ARG A 142 7.63 -3.33 7.33
N LYS A 143 7.20 -4.26 6.46
CA LYS A 143 6.06 -4.02 5.57
C LYS A 143 4.75 -3.87 6.33
N PHE A 144 4.52 -4.67 7.37
CA PHE A 144 3.35 -4.48 8.25
C PHE A 144 3.36 -3.11 8.93
N ILE A 145 4.52 -2.64 9.39
CA ILE A 145 4.65 -1.29 9.97
C ILE A 145 4.29 -0.21 8.94
N VAL A 146 4.74 -0.35 7.68
CA VAL A 146 4.37 0.57 6.59
C VAL A 146 2.87 0.55 6.33
N ILE A 147 2.24 -0.62 6.26
CA ILE A 147 0.77 -0.75 6.08
C ILE A 147 0.03 -0.08 7.23
N PHE A 148 0.47 -0.32 8.46
CA PHE A 148 -0.12 0.31 9.64
C PHE A 148 0.00 1.84 9.59
N ALA A 149 1.16 2.37 9.18
CA ALA A 149 1.36 3.80 8.99
C ALA A 149 0.49 4.37 7.85
N LEU A 150 0.33 3.65 6.74
CA LEU A 150 -0.57 4.06 5.64
C LEU A 150 -2.02 4.16 6.08
N ILE A 151 -2.47 3.25 6.95
CA ILE A 151 -3.82 3.28 7.50
C ILE A 151 -3.96 4.44 8.49
N LEU A 152 -3.01 4.63 9.40
CA LEU A 152 -3.16 5.59 10.50
C LEU A 152 -2.83 7.04 10.14
N LEU A 153 -1.82 7.30 9.31
CA LEU A 153 -1.36 8.67 9.03
C LEU A 153 -2.46 9.60 8.50
N PRO A 154 -3.37 9.16 7.61
CA PRO A 154 -4.47 10.00 7.15
C PRO A 154 -5.42 10.49 8.26
N PHE A 155 -5.44 9.82 9.42
CA PHE A 155 -6.25 10.23 10.58
C PHE A 155 -5.54 11.23 11.49
N VAL A 156 -4.22 11.39 11.35
CA VAL A 156 -3.39 12.24 12.21
C VAL A 156 -2.93 13.51 11.48
N VAL A 157 -2.80 13.42 10.15
CA VAL A 157 -2.36 14.53 9.30
C VAL A 157 -3.59 15.26 8.74
N PRO A 158 -3.69 16.60 8.88
CA PRO A 158 -4.74 17.38 8.26
C PRO A 158 -4.79 17.15 6.74
N SER A 159 -6.00 17.09 6.19
CA SER A 159 -6.23 16.93 4.74
C SER A 159 -5.93 18.20 3.97
#